data_AF-A0A8R7PQI3-F1
#
_entry.id   AF-A0A8R7PQI3-F1
#
_cell.length_a   1.000
_cell.length_b   1.000
_cell.length_c   1.000
_cell.angle_alpha   90.00
_cell.angle_beta   90.00
_cell.angle_gamma   90.00
#
_symmetry.space_group_name_H-M   'P 1'
#
loop_
_entity.id
_entity.type
_entity.pdbx_description
1 polymer ?
#
loop_
_entity_poly.entity_id
_entity_poly.type
_entity_poly.pdbx_seq_one_letter_code
_entity_poly.pdbx_strand_id
1 'polypeptide(L)'
;MGKDGGGGDGLEVPLLKRTYYHGNCPGCRLEKRNETRRGVPYTEFACMWLVTVCSTLPIQSLFPFLYFMIRDLHIAKQVEDIGFYAGFVGASYMLGRALTSTLWGIVADKHGRKPVLVVTLIAVITLNTLFGLSSSYWMALTTRGLLGLLSGMLGPIKAYATEVCRKEYSHLALSLISSSRAIGLIVGPAIGGYLAQPADKYPGMFSQEYIFGRFPYFLPCLCISILAVAALISCIWLPVSFLVP
;
A
#
# COMPACT_ATOMS: atom_id res chain seq x y z
N MET A 1 47.33 -11.58 -53.62
CA MET A 1 48.05 -12.88 -53.55
C MET A 1 48.13 -13.27 -52.08
N GLY A 2 47.77 -14.52 -51.71
CA GLY A 2 47.62 -14.97 -50.30
C GLY A 2 46.30 -14.47 -49.67
N LYS A 3 45.30 -15.25 -49.21
CA LYS A 3 45.19 -16.67 -48.77
C LYS A 3 46.07 -17.03 -47.57
N ASP A 4 45.64 -17.80 -46.57
CA ASP A 4 44.33 -18.35 -46.11
C ASP A 4 44.49 -18.56 -44.56
N GLY A 5 43.49 -18.77 -43.68
CA GLY A 5 42.03 -18.91 -43.77
C GLY A 5 41.51 -19.99 -42.78
N GLY A 6 40.71 -19.67 -41.74
CA GLY A 6 40.30 -20.67 -40.74
C GLY A 6 39.36 -20.25 -39.59
N GLY A 7 38.06 -20.57 -39.76
CA GLY A 7 37.13 -21.21 -38.79
C GLY A 7 36.82 -20.60 -37.40
N GLY A 8 35.53 -20.58 -37.04
CA GLY A 8 35.08 -20.36 -35.65
C GLY A 8 33.69 -19.73 -35.54
N ASP A 9 32.64 -20.51 -35.77
CA ASP A 9 31.26 -20.02 -35.82
C ASP A 9 30.68 -19.53 -34.48
N GLY A 10 29.88 -18.47 -34.57
CA GLY A 10 28.60 -18.39 -33.85
C GLY A 10 28.60 -18.43 -32.31
N LEU A 11 29.29 -17.49 -31.64
CA LEU A 11 28.86 -17.10 -30.29
C LEU A 11 27.91 -15.89 -30.38
N GLU A 12 26.61 -16.16 -30.47
CA GLU A 12 25.58 -15.13 -30.47
C GLU A 12 25.59 -14.34 -29.16
N VAL A 13 26.20 -13.15 -29.19
CA VAL A 13 26.08 -12.16 -28.11
C VAL A 13 24.68 -11.56 -28.21
N PRO A 14 23.76 -11.78 -27.25
CA PRO A 14 22.39 -11.31 -27.38
C PRO A 14 22.34 -9.78 -27.24
N LEU A 15 22.29 -9.12 -28.40
CA LEU A 15 21.92 -7.72 -28.65
C LEU A 15 22.10 -6.76 -27.47
N LEU A 16 23.37 -6.53 -27.09
CA LEU A 16 23.76 -5.36 -26.28
C LEU A 16 23.57 -4.09 -27.12
N LYS A 17 22.30 -3.64 -27.21
CA LYS A 17 21.92 -2.35 -27.77
C LYS A 17 22.72 -1.28 -27.03
N ARG A 18 23.65 -0.59 -27.70
CA ARG A 18 24.42 0.51 -27.10
C ARG A 18 23.48 1.67 -26.80
N THR A 19 22.85 1.64 -25.63
CA THR A 19 22.04 2.74 -25.12
C THR A 19 22.97 3.90 -24.79
N TYR A 20 22.99 4.92 -25.66
CA TYR A 20 23.74 6.15 -25.43
C TYR A 20 23.06 6.95 -24.31
N TYR A 21 23.48 6.70 -23.09
CA TYR A 21 23.02 7.41 -21.91
C TYR A 21 23.54 8.86 -21.91
N HIS A 22 22.66 9.84 -22.17
CA HIS A 22 22.99 11.25 -21.98
C HIS A 22 23.34 11.51 -20.51
N GLY A 23 24.46 12.20 -20.27
CA GLY A 23 25.14 12.26 -18.96
C GLY A 23 24.35 12.87 -17.80
N ASN A 24 23.15 13.41 -18.01
CA ASN A 24 22.35 14.06 -16.98
C ASN A 24 20.88 13.56 -16.87
N CYS A 25 20.49 12.50 -17.58
CA CYS A 25 19.12 11.98 -17.48
C CYS A 25 18.92 11.12 -16.22
N PRO A 26 17.95 11.42 -15.33
CA PRO A 26 17.74 10.67 -14.10
C PRO A 26 17.21 9.25 -14.33
N GLY A 27 16.34 9.04 -15.34
CA GLY A 27 15.82 7.72 -15.70
C GLY A 27 16.91 6.73 -16.13
N CYS A 28 17.92 7.21 -16.86
CA CYS A 28 19.07 6.43 -17.30
C CYS A 28 19.88 5.82 -16.14
N ARG A 29 19.84 6.42 -14.95
CA ARG A 29 20.50 5.88 -13.74
C ARG A 29 19.76 4.65 -13.19
N LEU A 30 18.44 4.58 -13.36
CA LEU A 30 17.62 3.44 -12.95
C LEU A 30 17.81 2.26 -13.91
N GLU A 31 17.72 2.49 -15.22
CA GLU A 31 17.98 1.47 -16.24
C GLU A 31 19.38 0.88 -16.09
N LYS A 32 20.41 1.71 -16.01
CA LYS A 32 21.80 1.26 -15.81
C LYS A 32 21.98 0.45 -14.52
N ARG A 33 21.22 0.75 -13.44
CA ARG A 33 21.23 -0.07 -12.21
C ARG A 33 20.61 -1.45 -12.42
N ASN A 34 19.49 -1.52 -13.14
CA ASN A 34 18.79 -2.77 -13.45
C ASN A 34 19.54 -3.63 -14.49
N GLU A 35 20.30 -3.01 -15.38
CA GLU A 35 21.22 -3.71 -16.29
C GLU A 35 22.41 -4.31 -15.53
N THR A 36 22.98 -3.57 -14.58
CA THR A 36 24.17 -3.97 -13.80
C THR A 36 23.85 -5.04 -12.74
N ARG A 37 22.69 -4.96 -12.05
CA ARG A 37 22.26 -6.00 -11.11
C ARG A 37 21.61 -7.17 -11.87
N ARG A 38 22.36 -8.26 -12.05
CA ARG A 38 21.85 -9.54 -12.60
C ARG A 38 21.02 -10.36 -11.59
N GLY A 39 21.11 -10.05 -10.29
CA GLY A 39 20.35 -10.74 -9.23
C GLY A 39 18.97 -10.11 -8.97
N VAL A 40 18.03 -10.92 -8.50
CA VAL A 40 16.67 -10.46 -8.12
C VAL A 40 16.69 -9.55 -6.88
N PRO A 41 16.00 -8.39 -6.89
CA PRO A 41 15.99 -7.43 -5.80
C PRO A 41 15.02 -7.81 -4.66
N TYR A 42 15.36 -8.86 -3.90
CA TYR A 42 14.52 -9.38 -2.79
C TYR A 42 14.16 -8.31 -1.75
N THR A 43 15.08 -7.39 -1.44
CA THR A 43 14.88 -6.30 -0.49
C THR A 43 13.78 -5.33 -0.94
N GLU A 44 13.82 -4.91 -2.20
CA GLU A 44 12.83 -4.00 -2.78
C GLU A 44 11.47 -4.70 -2.93
N PHE A 45 11.45 -5.99 -3.29
CA PHE A 45 10.25 -6.81 -3.28
C PHE A 45 9.59 -6.92 -1.90
N ALA A 46 10.37 -7.23 -0.86
CA ALA A 46 9.86 -7.31 0.51
C ALA A 46 9.28 -5.98 0.99
N CYS A 47 9.95 -4.86 0.68
CA CYS A 47 9.45 -3.53 1.02
C CYS A 47 8.17 -3.15 0.26
N MET A 48 8.09 -3.41 -1.05
CA MET A 48 6.85 -3.19 -1.83
C MET A 48 5.70 -4.07 -1.34
N TRP A 49 5.99 -5.32 -0.96
CA TRP A 49 5.02 -6.26 -0.38
C TRP A 49 4.49 -5.72 0.96
N LEU A 50 5.36 -5.29 1.89
CA LEU A 50 4.98 -4.67 3.17
C LEU A 50 4.10 -3.42 2.98
N VAL A 51 4.52 -2.51 2.10
CA VAL A 51 3.77 -1.28 1.77
C VAL A 51 2.40 -1.61 1.17
N THR A 52 2.32 -2.61 0.28
CA THR A 52 1.05 -3.07 -0.30
C THR A 52 0.13 -3.67 0.76
N VAL A 53 0.63 -4.54 1.64
CA VAL A 53 -0.14 -5.10 2.77
C VAL A 53 -0.68 -3.95 3.64
N CYS A 54 0.19 -3.06 4.11
CA CYS A 54 -0.20 -1.96 5.01
C CYS A 54 -1.25 -1.03 4.40
N SER A 55 -1.20 -0.77 3.10
CA SER A 55 -2.24 0.01 2.40
C SER A 55 -3.58 -0.71 2.24
N THR A 56 -3.55 -2.05 2.23
CA THR A 56 -4.75 -2.87 2.06
C THR A 56 -5.46 -3.11 3.39
N LEU A 57 -4.71 -3.16 4.51
CA LEU A 57 -5.26 -3.44 5.84
C LEU A 57 -6.40 -2.49 6.27
N PRO A 58 -6.30 -1.13 6.19
CA PRO A 58 -7.39 -0.23 6.57
C PRO A 58 -8.69 -0.45 5.82
N ILE A 59 -8.62 -0.96 4.59
CA ILE A 59 -9.78 -1.22 3.72
C ILE A 59 -10.51 -2.46 4.20
N GLN A 60 -9.77 -3.51 4.52
CA GLN A 60 -10.32 -4.84 4.78
C GLN A 60 -10.67 -5.03 6.26
N SER A 61 -9.93 -4.39 7.18
CA SER A 61 -10.30 -4.32 8.59
C SER A 61 -11.56 -3.48 8.85
N LEU A 62 -11.95 -2.60 7.92
CA LEU A 62 -13.15 -1.79 8.04
C LEU A 62 -14.43 -2.64 8.11
N PHE A 63 -14.57 -3.67 7.28
CA PHE A 63 -15.81 -4.44 7.18
C PHE A 63 -16.30 -5.02 8.53
N PRO A 64 -15.49 -5.78 9.31
CA PRO A 64 -15.93 -6.24 10.63
C PRO A 64 -16.06 -5.09 11.64
N PHE A 65 -15.10 -4.17 11.67
CA PHE A 65 -15.07 -3.03 12.58
C PHE A 65 -16.34 -2.17 12.49
N LEU A 66 -16.79 -1.89 11.26
CA LEU A 66 -17.83 -0.91 10.96
C LEU A 66 -19.21 -1.37 11.44
N TYR A 67 -19.46 -2.69 11.37
CA TYR A 67 -20.65 -3.30 11.93
C TYR A 67 -20.72 -3.09 13.45
N PHE A 68 -19.62 -3.37 14.16
CA PHE A 68 -19.54 -3.15 15.61
C PHE A 68 -19.66 -1.65 15.96
N MET A 69 -18.95 -0.76 15.25
CA MET A 69 -18.96 0.68 15.57
C MET A 69 -20.35 1.30 15.42
N ILE A 70 -21.11 0.92 14.37
CA ILE A 70 -22.47 1.44 14.16
C ILE A 70 -23.45 0.89 15.20
N ARG A 71 -23.27 -0.38 15.62
CA ARG A 71 -24.04 -1.00 16.69
C ARG A 71 -23.80 -0.28 18.03
N ASP A 72 -22.54 -0.04 18.39
CA ASP A 72 -22.18 0.59 19.67
C ASP A 72 -22.59 2.06 19.74
N LEU A 73 -22.59 2.79 18.60
CA LEU A 73 -23.06 4.18 18.52
C LEU A 73 -24.59 4.34 18.70
N HIS A 74 -25.38 3.26 18.72
CA HIS A 74 -26.84 3.28 18.90
C HIS A 74 -27.63 4.20 17.93
N ILE A 75 -27.05 4.54 16.77
CA ILE A 75 -27.68 5.42 15.77
C ILE A 75 -28.78 4.70 14.98
N ALA A 76 -28.65 3.39 14.79
CA ALA A 76 -29.65 2.56 14.14
C ALA A 76 -30.75 2.17 15.15
N LYS A 77 -32.01 2.53 14.86
CA LYS A 77 -33.16 2.14 15.69
C LYS A 77 -33.56 0.68 15.50
N GLN A 78 -33.11 0.05 14.42
CA GLN A 78 -33.31 -1.36 14.08
C GLN A 78 -32.01 -1.98 13.55
N VAL A 79 -31.90 -3.30 13.62
CA VAL A 79 -30.66 -4.03 13.26
C VAL A 79 -30.44 -4.03 11.74
N GLU A 80 -31.51 -4.04 10.93
CA GLU A 80 -31.45 -3.94 9.47
C GLU A 80 -30.73 -2.67 8.97
N ASP A 81 -30.95 -1.51 9.61
CA ASP A 81 -30.38 -0.23 9.17
C ASP A 81 -28.84 -0.18 9.27
N ILE A 82 -28.25 -1.00 10.16
CA ILE A 82 -26.79 -1.05 10.39
C ILE A 82 -26.03 -1.33 9.09
N GLY A 83 -26.56 -2.23 8.25
CA GLY A 83 -25.98 -2.56 6.95
C GLY A 83 -25.99 -1.38 5.97
N PHE A 84 -27.03 -0.54 6.00
CA PHE A 84 -27.15 0.64 5.14
C PHE A 84 -26.14 1.73 5.53
N TYR A 85 -26.04 2.07 6.82
CA TYR A 85 -25.06 3.02 7.33
C TYR A 85 -23.61 2.54 7.14
N ALA A 86 -23.36 1.23 7.21
CA ALA A 86 -22.07 0.62 6.90
C ALA A 86 -21.75 0.74 5.41
N GLY A 87 -22.72 0.42 4.55
CA GLY A 87 -22.63 0.62 3.11
C GLY A 87 -22.28 2.06 2.73
N PHE A 88 -22.87 3.05 3.38
CA PHE A 88 -22.61 4.46 3.12
C PHE A 88 -21.16 4.88 3.46
N VAL A 89 -20.62 4.44 4.60
CA VAL A 89 -19.20 4.69 4.95
C VAL A 89 -18.26 3.99 3.98
N GLY A 90 -18.53 2.72 3.62
CA GLY A 90 -17.76 2.00 2.60
C GLY A 90 -17.80 2.66 1.22
N ALA A 91 -18.98 3.15 0.82
CA ALA A 91 -19.18 3.89 -0.43
C ALA A 91 -18.39 5.21 -0.44
N SER A 92 -18.41 6.00 0.64
CA SER A 92 -17.64 7.24 0.74
C SER A 92 -16.13 7.02 0.51
N TYR A 93 -15.60 5.92 1.05
CA TYR A 93 -14.20 5.52 0.89
C TYR A 93 -13.89 5.13 -0.57
N MET A 94 -14.76 4.33 -1.21
CA MET A 94 -14.57 3.89 -2.59
C MET A 94 -14.78 5.01 -3.61
N LEU A 95 -15.73 5.92 -3.37
CA LEU A 95 -15.91 7.15 -4.16
C LEU A 95 -14.69 8.05 -4.08
N GLY A 96 -14.16 8.29 -2.86
CA GLY A 96 -12.92 9.04 -2.68
C GLY A 96 -11.75 8.45 -3.47
N ARG A 97 -11.57 7.12 -3.42
CA ARG A 97 -10.53 6.43 -4.19
C ARG A 97 -10.76 6.47 -5.70
N ALA A 98 -11.99 6.35 -6.16
CA ALA A 98 -12.31 6.42 -7.58
C ALA A 98 -11.90 7.79 -8.16
N LEU A 99 -12.32 8.87 -7.50
CA LEU A 99 -12.04 10.24 -7.91
C LEU A 99 -10.53 10.56 -7.96
N THR A 100 -9.75 10.08 -6.98
CA THR A 100 -8.32 10.43 -6.91
C THR A 100 -7.39 9.40 -7.53
N SER A 101 -7.88 8.23 -7.96
CA SER A 101 -7.06 7.19 -8.59
C SER A 101 -6.26 7.72 -9.78
N THR A 102 -6.89 8.46 -10.69
CA THR A 102 -6.25 9.09 -11.86
C THR A 102 -5.31 10.23 -11.44
N LEU A 103 -5.74 11.07 -10.49
CA LEU A 103 -4.94 12.21 -10.02
C LEU A 103 -3.62 11.75 -9.39
N TRP A 104 -3.65 10.73 -8.54
CA TRP A 104 -2.44 10.15 -7.94
C TRP A 104 -1.53 9.46 -8.95
N GLY A 105 -2.06 8.93 -10.06
CA GLY A 105 -1.25 8.47 -11.19
C GLY A 105 -0.44 9.61 -11.80
N ILE A 106 -1.11 10.67 -12.24
CA ILE A 106 -0.47 11.85 -12.85
C ILE A 106 0.54 12.50 -11.90
N VAL A 107 0.21 12.62 -10.60
CA VAL A 107 1.12 13.17 -9.58
C VAL A 107 2.36 12.28 -9.40
N ALA A 108 2.21 10.96 -9.42
CA ALA A 108 3.32 10.01 -9.29
C ALA A 108 4.25 9.97 -10.50
N ASP A 109 3.72 10.19 -11.70
CA ASP A 109 4.53 10.28 -12.92
C ASP A 109 5.24 11.64 -13.03
N LYS A 110 4.68 12.73 -12.47
CA LYS A 110 5.31 14.07 -12.48
C LYS A 110 6.31 14.30 -11.34
N HIS A 111 6.03 13.83 -10.12
CA HIS A 111 6.87 14.08 -8.94
C HIS A 111 7.74 12.87 -8.55
N GLY A 112 7.67 11.79 -9.32
CA GLY A 112 8.26 10.50 -8.98
C GLY A 112 7.38 9.69 -8.02
N ARG A 113 7.63 8.37 -8.01
CA ARG A 113 6.70 7.42 -7.37
C ARG A 113 6.95 7.23 -5.87
N LYS A 114 8.20 7.44 -5.42
CA LYS A 114 8.57 7.38 -4.00
C LYS A 114 7.81 8.39 -3.11
N PRO A 115 7.72 9.70 -3.42
CA PRO A 115 6.99 10.63 -2.57
C PRO A 115 5.50 10.32 -2.48
N VAL A 116 4.86 9.84 -3.56
CA VAL A 116 3.44 9.44 -3.52
C VAL A 116 3.20 8.28 -2.55
N LEU A 117 4.06 7.26 -2.56
CA LEU A 117 3.99 6.16 -1.58
C LEU A 117 4.13 6.65 -0.14
N VAL A 118 5.06 7.57 0.12
CA VAL A 118 5.28 8.15 1.46
C VAL A 118 4.07 8.99 1.90
N VAL A 119 3.51 9.84 1.03
CA VAL A 119 2.33 10.65 1.36
C VAL A 119 1.11 9.78 1.66
N THR A 120 0.86 8.71 0.88
CA THR A 120 -0.23 7.78 1.20
C THR A 120 0.02 7.03 2.51
N LEU A 121 1.25 6.62 2.83
CA LEU A 121 1.57 5.98 4.13
C LEU A 121 1.35 6.94 5.31
N ILE A 122 1.76 8.22 5.20
CA ILE A 122 1.49 9.24 6.21
C ILE A 122 -0.02 9.44 6.38
N ALA A 123 -0.76 9.59 5.27
CA ALA A 123 -2.21 9.72 5.29
C ALA A 123 -2.91 8.52 5.95
N VAL A 124 -2.44 7.29 5.69
CA VAL A 124 -2.89 6.08 6.37
C VAL A 124 -2.63 6.18 7.87
N ILE A 125 -1.40 6.48 8.31
CA ILE A 125 -1.06 6.59 9.74
C ILE A 125 -1.95 7.64 10.43
N THR A 126 -2.02 8.87 9.92
CA THR A 126 -2.74 9.97 10.56
C THR A 126 -4.25 9.74 10.56
N LEU A 127 -4.87 9.40 9.42
CA LEU A 127 -6.33 9.27 9.33
C LEU A 127 -6.84 7.96 9.93
N ASN A 128 -6.08 6.87 9.89
CA ASN A 128 -6.46 5.62 10.58
C ASN A 128 -6.37 5.79 12.10
N THR A 129 -5.38 6.54 12.61
CA THR A 129 -5.30 6.90 14.04
C THR A 129 -6.47 7.81 14.44
N LEU A 130 -6.77 8.84 13.64
CA LEU A 130 -7.88 9.77 13.89
C LEU A 130 -9.25 9.07 13.84
N PHE A 131 -9.41 8.09 12.94
CA PHE A 131 -10.59 7.23 12.87
C PHE A 131 -10.73 6.32 14.10
N GLY A 132 -9.62 5.76 14.61
CA GLY A 132 -9.62 4.97 15.86
C GLY A 132 -9.98 5.78 17.12
N LEU A 133 -9.81 7.10 17.08
CA LEU A 133 -10.21 8.06 18.13
C LEU A 133 -11.59 8.69 17.88
N SER A 134 -12.31 8.30 16.82
CA SER A 134 -13.57 8.93 16.41
C SER A 134 -14.76 8.41 17.22
N SER A 135 -15.35 9.26 18.07
CA SER A 135 -16.59 8.95 18.80
C SER A 135 -17.89 9.28 18.03
N SER A 136 -17.81 9.80 16.80
CA SER A 136 -18.98 10.25 16.02
C SER A 136 -19.01 9.65 14.63
N TYR A 137 -20.20 9.26 14.16
CA TYR A 137 -20.42 8.70 12.82
C TYR A 137 -19.97 9.65 11.70
N TRP A 138 -20.25 10.96 11.84
CA TRP A 138 -19.86 11.97 10.85
C TRP A 138 -18.33 12.18 10.79
N MET A 139 -17.64 12.06 11.94
CA MET A 139 -16.18 12.09 12.00
C MET A 139 -15.57 10.81 11.40
N ALA A 140 -16.18 9.65 11.64
CA ALA A 140 -15.79 8.39 11.02
C ALA A 140 -15.99 8.41 9.49
N LEU A 141 -17.11 8.97 9.01
CA LEU A 141 -17.41 9.12 7.59
C LEU A 141 -16.42 10.07 6.88
N THR A 142 -16.18 11.25 7.45
CA THR A 142 -15.27 12.26 6.86
C THR A 142 -13.81 11.80 6.86
N THR A 143 -13.31 11.24 7.95
CA THR A 143 -11.94 10.66 8.00
C THR A 143 -11.77 9.51 7.01
N ARG A 144 -12.80 8.69 6.77
CA ARG A 144 -12.78 7.65 5.74
C ARG A 144 -12.85 8.22 4.33
N GLY A 145 -13.70 9.20 4.05
CA GLY A 145 -13.71 9.92 2.76
C GLY A 145 -12.32 10.50 2.43
N LEU A 146 -11.73 11.24 3.38
CA LEU A 146 -10.37 11.78 3.31
C LEU A 146 -9.31 10.69 3.08
N LEU A 147 -9.39 9.57 3.80
CA LEU A 147 -8.45 8.46 3.62
C LEU A 147 -8.58 7.87 2.21
N GLY A 148 -9.81 7.75 1.70
CA GLY A 148 -10.09 7.31 0.33
C GLY A 148 -9.45 8.24 -0.70
N LEU A 149 -9.67 9.54 -0.57
CA LEU A 149 -9.08 10.58 -1.42
C LEU A 149 -7.53 10.52 -1.43
N LEU A 150 -6.88 10.18 -0.31
CA LEU A 150 -5.41 10.07 -0.22
C LEU A 150 -4.84 8.67 -0.56
N SER A 151 -5.70 7.66 -0.81
CA SER A 151 -5.33 6.24 -1.01
C SER A 151 -5.30 5.77 -2.47
N GLY A 152 -4.68 6.56 -3.35
CA GLY A 152 -4.57 6.30 -4.80
C GLY A 152 -3.44 5.35 -5.25
N MET A 153 -2.65 4.81 -4.32
CA MET A 153 -1.34 4.17 -4.62
C MET A 153 -1.34 2.88 -5.48
N LEU A 154 -2.50 2.28 -5.82
CA LEU A 154 -2.55 1.02 -6.57
C LEU A 154 -1.97 1.11 -8.00
N GLY A 155 -2.07 2.27 -8.65
CA GLY A 155 -1.40 2.53 -9.93
C GLY A 155 0.11 2.72 -9.73
N PRO A 156 0.53 3.75 -8.97
CA PRO A 156 1.93 4.07 -8.72
C PRO A 156 2.78 2.88 -8.22
N ILE A 157 2.24 2.02 -7.34
CA ILE A 157 3.01 0.89 -6.78
C ILE A 157 3.26 -0.23 -7.80
N LYS A 158 2.28 -0.53 -8.67
CA LYS A 158 2.44 -1.50 -9.76
C LYS A 158 3.46 -1.03 -10.77
N ALA A 159 3.35 0.24 -11.17
CA ALA A 159 4.27 0.85 -12.12
C ALA A 159 5.70 0.91 -11.54
N TYR A 160 5.85 1.32 -10.29
CA TYR A 160 7.13 1.30 -9.56
C TYR A 160 7.76 -0.10 -9.50
N ALA A 161 6.95 -1.14 -9.25
CA ALA A 161 7.43 -2.52 -9.24
C ALA A 161 7.93 -3.00 -10.61
N THR A 162 7.26 -2.61 -11.70
CA THR A 162 7.74 -2.92 -13.06
C THR A 162 9.01 -2.16 -13.45
N GLU A 163 9.30 -1.01 -12.82
CA GLU A 163 10.49 -0.18 -13.09
C GLU A 163 11.72 -0.52 -12.24
N VAL A 164 11.54 -1.01 -11.02
CA VAL A 164 12.66 -1.47 -10.18
C VAL A 164 13.21 -2.81 -10.66
N CYS A 165 12.44 -3.55 -11.45
CA CYS A 165 12.80 -4.86 -11.97
C CYS A 165 13.28 -4.80 -13.42
N ARG A 166 14.08 -5.79 -13.83
CA ARG A 166 14.22 -6.11 -15.26
C ARG A 166 12.88 -6.55 -15.84
N LYS A 167 12.67 -6.33 -17.14
CA LYS A 167 11.49 -6.79 -17.89
C LYS A 167 11.22 -8.29 -17.67
N GLU A 168 12.29 -9.10 -17.63
CA GLU A 168 12.30 -10.53 -17.30
C GLU A 168 11.54 -10.86 -16.00
N TYR A 169 11.71 -10.08 -14.93
CA TYR A 169 11.11 -10.31 -13.61
C TYR A 169 9.89 -9.43 -13.30
N SER A 170 9.46 -8.59 -14.24
CA SER A 170 8.32 -7.67 -14.07
C SER A 170 7.00 -8.39 -13.72
N HIS A 171 6.78 -9.58 -14.30
CA HIS A 171 5.63 -10.43 -14.01
C HIS A 171 5.63 -10.92 -12.54
N LEU A 172 6.79 -11.30 -12.02
CA LEU A 172 6.96 -11.77 -10.65
C LEU A 172 6.69 -10.63 -9.65
N ALA A 173 7.11 -9.40 -9.98
CA ALA A 173 6.82 -8.19 -9.22
C ALA A 173 5.29 -7.93 -9.08
N LEU A 174 4.55 -8.07 -10.18
CA LEU A 174 3.09 -7.88 -10.20
C LEU A 174 2.35 -9.01 -9.46
N SER A 175 2.86 -10.24 -9.54
CA SER A 175 2.36 -11.38 -8.75
C SER A 175 2.57 -11.17 -7.25
N LEU A 176 3.71 -10.62 -6.82
CA LEU A 176 3.97 -10.28 -5.41
C LEU A 176 3.07 -9.15 -4.86
N ILE A 177 2.73 -8.15 -5.67
CA ILE A 177 1.72 -7.13 -5.32
C ILE A 177 0.33 -7.77 -5.20
N SER A 178 0.01 -8.72 -6.06
CA SER A 178 -1.28 -9.41 -6.04
C SER A 178 -1.40 -10.34 -4.81
N SER A 179 -0.34 -11.05 -4.44
CA SER A 179 -0.31 -11.92 -3.26
C SER A 179 -0.31 -11.14 -1.94
N SER A 180 0.44 -10.04 -1.82
CA SER A 180 0.35 -9.13 -0.65
C SER A 180 -1.07 -8.59 -0.46
N ARG A 181 -1.75 -8.20 -1.54
CA ARG A 181 -3.15 -7.75 -1.48
C ARG A 181 -4.10 -8.87 -1.02
N ALA A 182 -3.89 -10.11 -1.45
CA ALA A 182 -4.66 -11.26 -0.98
C ALA A 182 -4.41 -11.55 0.51
N ILE A 183 -3.17 -11.46 0.98
CA ILE A 183 -2.82 -11.61 2.40
C ILE A 183 -3.45 -10.47 3.22
N GLY A 184 -3.43 -9.23 2.73
CA GLY A 184 -4.13 -8.10 3.36
C GLY A 184 -5.67 -8.28 3.44
N LEU A 185 -6.27 -9.02 2.49
CA LEU A 185 -7.69 -9.39 2.51
C LEU A 185 -8.03 -10.46 3.56
N ILE A 186 -7.08 -11.33 3.92
CA ILE A 186 -7.28 -12.35 4.98
C ILE A 186 -6.93 -11.76 6.35
N VAL A 187 -5.78 -11.09 6.46
CA VAL A 187 -5.25 -10.53 7.71
C VAL A 187 -6.03 -9.29 8.16
N GLY A 188 -6.55 -8.48 7.23
CA GLY A 188 -7.31 -7.27 7.54
C GLY A 188 -8.57 -7.55 8.38
N PRO A 189 -9.50 -8.42 7.92
CA PRO A 189 -10.69 -8.77 8.69
C PRO A 189 -10.35 -9.58 9.95
N ALA A 190 -9.30 -10.41 9.92
CA ALA A 190 -8.83 -11.11 11.11
C ALA A 190 -8.39 -10.12 12.20
N ILE A 191 -7.51 -9.16 11.90
CA ILE A 191 -7.13 -8.10 12.84
C ILE A 191 -8.36 -7.28 13.25
N GLY A 192 -9.19 -6.86 12.29
CA GLY A 192 -10.38 -6.05 12.56
C GLY A 192 -11.44 -6.73 13.44
N GLY A 193 -11.59 -8.07 13.36
CA GLY A 193 -12.58 -8.83 14.13
C GLY A 193 -12.04 -9.53 15.38
N TYR A 194 -10.74 -9.81 15.47
CA TYR A 194 -10.11 -10.29 16.71
C TYR A 194 -9.79 -9.17 17.69
N LEU A 195 -9.44 -7.96 17.19
CA LEU A 195 -9.13 -6.79 18.02
C LEU A 195 -10.33 -5.83 18.18
N ALA A 196 -11.47 -6.07 17.52
CA ALA A 196 -12.73 -5.44 17.94
C ALA A 196 -13.19 -6.05 19.26
N GLN A 197 -13.63 -5.20 20.20
CA GLN A 197 -14.01 -5.56 21.58
C GLN A 197 -12.91 -6.33 22.36
N PRO A 198 -11.70 -5.75 22.55
CA PRO A 198 -10.65 -6.40 23.34
C PRO A 198 -11.05 -6.56 24.82
N ALA A 199 -11.92 -5.69 25.33
CA ALA A 199 -12.41 -5.69 26.72
C ALA A 199 -13.32 -6.88 27.07
N ASP A 200 -14.13 -7.38 26.12
CA ASP A 200 -14.92 -8.62 26.30
C ASP A 200 -14.05 -9.88 26.16
N LYS A 201 -13.01 -9.81 25.31
CA LYS A 201 -12.28 -11.00 24.84
C LYS A 201 -11.02 -11.34 25.67
N TYR A 202 -10.43 -10.35 26.35
CA TYR A 202 -9.20 -10.52 27.14
C TYR A 202 -9.28 -9.83 28.53
N PRO A 203 -10.22 -10.23 29.41
CA PRO A 203 -10.44 -9.58 30.71
C PRO A 203 -9.26 -9.67 31.69
N GLY A 204 -8.27 -10.54 31.43
CA GLY A 204 -7.06 -10.68 32.26
C GLY A 204 -5.84 -9.85 31.83
N MET A 205 -5.85 -9.23 30.64
CA MET A 205 -4.69 -8.49 30.11
C MET A 205 -5.00 -7.00 29.82
N PHE A 206 -6.26 -6.63 29.65
CA PHE A 206 -6.70 -5.25 29.44
C PHE A 206 -7.76 -4.85 30.47
N SER A 207 -7.32 -4.16 31.54
CA SER A 207 -8.24 -3.62 32.54
C SER A 207 -9.05 -2.44 31.98
N GLN A 208 -10.31 -2.34 32.40
CA GLN A 208 -11.31 -1.35 31.93
C GLN A 208 -10.91 0.13 32.19
N GLU A 209 -9.92 0.39 33.06
CA GLU A 209 -9.60 1.75 33.54
C GLU A 209 -8.66 2.56 32.63
N TYR A 210 -8.05 1.95 31.62
CA TYR A 210 -7.21 2.67 30.63
C TYR A 210 -8.00 3.06 29.37
N ILE A 211 -7.43 3.95 28.55
CA ILE A 211 -8.01 4.53 27.31
C ILE A 211 -8.69 3.49 26.39
N PHE A 212 -8.23 2.24 26.40
CA PHE A 212 -8.81 1.12 25.64
C PHE A 212 -10.24 0.73 26.04
N GLY A 213 -10.70 1.01 27.27
CA GLY A 213 -12.11 0.87 27.67
C GLY A 213 -13.02 1.96 27.08
N ARG A 214 -12.47 3.16 26.85
CA ARG A 214 -13.17 4.32 26.26
C ARG A 214 -13.21 4.26 24.72
N PHE A 215 -12.21 3.64 24.10
CA PHE A 215 -12.08 3.50 22.65
C PHE A 215 -11.70 2.05 22.26
N PRO A 216 -12.67 1.11 22.18
CA PRO A 216 -12.42 -0.27 21.77
C PRO A 216 -11.84 -0.39 20.35
N TYR A 217 -11.97 0.69 19.57
CA TYR A 217 -11.57 0.83 18.18
C TYR A 217 -10.14 1.39 17.97
N PHE A 218 -9.52 1.91 19.03
CA PHE A 218 -8.17 2.47 18.97
C PHE A 218 -7.11 1.39 18.79
N LEU A 219 -7.29 0.21 19.42
CA LEU A 219 -6.33 -0.90 19.42
C LEU A 219 -6.03 -1.48 18.02
N PRO A 220 -7.02 -1.89 17.18
CA PRO A 220 -6.74 -2.33 15.81
C PRO A 220 -6.15 -1.20 14.95
N CYS A 221 -6.58 0.04 15.16
CA CYS A 221 -6.06 1.19 14.41
C CYS A 221 -4.60 1.48 14.75
N LEU A 222 -4.20 1.31 16.01
CA LEU A 222 -2.82 1.48 16.48
C LEU A 222 -1.90 0.38 15.95
N CYS A 223 -2.33 -0.90 15.95
CA CYS A 223 -1.57 -1.99 15.33
C CYS A 223 -1.34 -1.76 13.82
N ILE A 224 -2.37 -1.35 13.08
CA ILE A 224 -2.26 -1.03 11.64
C ILE A 224 -1.33 0.17 11.43
N SER A 225 -1.36 1.17 12.31
CA SER A 225 -0.51 2.37 12.21
C SER A 225 0.96 2.06 12.52
N ILE A 226 1.25 1.17 13.49
CA ILE A 226 2.61 0.68 13.75
C ILE A 226 3.16 -0.07 12.53
N LEU A 227 2.36 -0.94 11.90
CA LEU A 227 2.76 -1.63 10.66
C LEU A 227 3.00 -0.63 9.53
N ALA A 228 2.17 0.40 9.39
CA ALA A 228 2.36 1.46 8.40
C ALA A 228 3.62 2.32 8.68
N VAL A 229 3.96 2.58 9.94
CA VAL A 229 5.23 3.23 10.32
C VAL A 229 6.42 2.34 9.96
N ALA A 230 6.37 1.03 10.24
CA ALA A 230 7.42 0.10 9.82
C ALA A 230 7.57 0.07 8.29
N ALA A 231 6.47 0.07 7.54
CA ALA A 231 6.49 0.17 6.08
C ALA A 231 7.05 1.52 5.57
N LEU A 232 6.81 2.62 6.29
CA LEU A 232 7.37 3.93 5.98
C LEU A 232 8.90 3.97 6.21
N ILE A 233 9.39 3.33 7.27
CA ILE A 233 10.83 3.14 7.52
C ILE A 233 11.45 2.27 6.43
N SER A 234 10.81 1.17 6.03
CA SER A 234 11.23 0.35 4.87
C SER A 234 11.23 1.15 3.56
N CYS A 235 10.36 2.16 3.42
CA CYS A 235 10.34 3.06 2.29
C CYS A 235 11.60 3.97 2.21
N ILE A 236 12.35 4.16 3.30
CA ILE A 236 13.64 4.89 3.25
C ILE A 236 14.64 4.12 2.38
N TRP A 237 14.69 2.79 2.53
CA TRP A 237 15.56 1.87 1.78
C TRP A 237 15.17 1.72 0.29
N LEU A 238 13.96 2.12 -0.10
CA LEU A 238 13.55 2.10 -1.51
C LEU A 238 14.40 3.08 -2.34
N PRO A 239 14.97 2.64 -3.48
CA PRO A 239 15.63 3.57 -4.39
C PRO A 239 14.67 4.62 -4.94
N VAL A 240 15.18 5.81 -5.24
CA VAL A 240 14.41 6.86 -5.93
C VAL A 240 14.19 6.49 -7.41
N SER A 241 12.96 6.16 -7.78
CA SER A 241 12.53 6.15 -9.18
C SER A 241 12.00 7.53 -9.55
N PHE A 242 12.89 8.35 -10.10
CA PHE A 242 12.54 9.60 -10.79
C PHE A 242 12.30 9.28 -12.26
N LEU A 243 11.03 9.21 -12.65
CA LEU A 243 10.66 9.48 -14.03
C LEU A 243 10.68 11.01 -14.18
N VAL A 244 11.58 11.51 -15.01
CA VAL A 244 11.49 12.86 -15.57
C VAL A 244 11.66 12.68 -17.08
N PRO A 245 10.70 13.12 -17.89
CA PRO A 245 10.80 13.06 -19.35
C PRO A 245 11.87 14.01 -19.90
#